data_AF-A0A8T5A1B9-F1
#
_entry.id   AF-A0A8T5A1B9-F1
#
_cell.length_a   1.000
_cell.length_b   1.000
_cell.length_c   1.000
_cell.angle_alpha   90.00
_cell.angle_beta   90.00
_cell.angle_gamma   90.00
#
_symmetry.space_group_name_H-M   'P 1'
#
loop_
_entity.id
_entity.type
_entity.pdbx_description
1 polymer ?
#
loop_
_entity_poly.entity_id
_entity_poly.type
_entity_poly.pdbx_seq_one_letter_code
_entity_poly.pdbx_strand_id
1 'polypeptide(L)'
;MDLGNCGNSRNIMYFDRALEWYLEANIASVLESQYLMACICLELLVDRFSKRTGREYILDSSVFKELRSKLEEALSRFLETNPKITSTQCDELYAKIRGLNRWSFKNQIKILLNHLGVNYDDLFGDLQEIVKIRNKLTHEGKYDDINRLLNVYDRLYTLLTRVF
;
A
#
# COMPACT_ATOMS: atom_id res chain seq x y z
N MET A 1 35.40 -21.87 -16.06
CA MET A 1 35.62 -20.99 -14.89
C MET A 1 34.39 -20.12 -14.76
N ASP A 2 33.73 -20.28 -13.62
CA ASP A 2 32.40 -19.77 -13.30
C ASP A 2 32.23 -18.26 -13.51
N LEU A 3 31.16 -17.91 -14.21
CA LEU A 3 30.50 -16.61 -14.09
C LEU A 3 29.02 -16.87 -13.82
N GLY A 4 28.54 -16.32 -12.70
CA GLY A 4 27.13 -15.94 -12.57
C GLY A 4 26.27 -16.78 -11.65
N ASN A 5 26.56 -16.76 -10.34
CA ASN A 5 25.57 -17.10 -9.32
C ASN A 5 25.49 -16.01 -8.24
N CYS A 6 24.97 -14.83 -8.62
CA CYS A 6 24.70 -13.71 -7.70
C CYS A 6 23.28 -13.14 -7.83
N GLY A 7 22.34 -13.94 -8.37
CA GLY A 7 20.94 -13.54 -8.55
C GLY A 7 19.98 -14.05 -7.47
N ASN A 8 20.34 -15.10 -6.72
CA ASN A 8 19.40 -15.83 -5.85
C ASN A 8 19.41 -15.40 -4.37
N SER A 9 20.45 -14.72 -3.90
CA SER A 9 20.64 -14.42 -2.47
C SER A 9 19.85 -13.21 -1.96
N ARG A 10 19.40 -12.29 -2.83
CA ARG A 10 18.50 -11.19 -2.44
C ARG A 10 17.02 -11.57 -2.40
N ASN A 11 16.65 -12.69 -3.01
CA ASN A 11 15.25 -13.10 -3.15
C ASN A 11 14.71 -13.73 -1.85
N ILE A 12 15.60 -14.28 -1.02
CA ILE A 12 15.28 -14.92 0.27
C ILE A 12 15.08 -13.84 1.35
N MET A 13 16.02 -12.90 1.47
CA MET A 13 16.11 -11.93 2.58
C MET A 13 14.91 -10.99 2.81
N TYR A 14 13.96 -10.88 1.86
CA TYR A 14 12.86 -9.89 1.93
C TYR A 14 11.46 -10.50 2.02
N PHE A 15 11.29 -11.72 1.53
CA PHE A 15 10.14 -12.55 1.90
C PHE A 15 10.24 -12.93 3.37
N ASP A 16 11.45 -13.26 3.84
CA ASP A 16 11.74 -13.55 5.24
C ASP A 16 11.22 -12.45 6.17
N ARG A 17 11.42 -11.17 5.83
CA ARG A 17 10.89 -10.06 6.63
C ARG A 17 9.36 -9.98 6.64
N ALA A 18 8.71 -10.14 5.48
CA ALA A 18 7.25 -10.13 5.46
C ALA A 18 6.69 -11.31 6.29
N LEU A 19 7.35 -12.46 6.22
CA LEU A 19 7.05 -13.63 7.02
C LEU A 19 7.31 -13.39 8.52
N GLU A 20 8.41 -12.73 8.90
CA GLU A 20 8.70 -12.32 10.28
C GLU A 20 7.57 -11.45 10.84
N TRP A 21 7.16 -10.40 10.12
CA TRP A 21 6.06 -9.53 10.55
C TRP A 21 4.73 -10.30 10.67
N TYR A 22 4.49 -11.28 9.80
CA TYR A 22 3.34 -12.17 9.91
C TYR A 22 3.44 -13.06 11.17
N LEU A 23 4.59 -13.66 11.46
CA LEU A 23 4.81 -14.46 12.66
C LEU A 23 4.66 -13.62 13.94
N GLU A 24 5.24 -12.41 13.97
CA GLU A 24 5.12 -11.49 15.10
C GLU A 24 3.67 -11.05 15.34
N ALA A 25 2.88 -10.82 14.26
CA ALA A 25 1.47 -10.52 14.38
C ALA A 25 0.69 -11.60 15.16
N ASN A 26 1.07 -12.88 15.01
CA ASN A 26 0.44 -13.98 15.73
C ASN A 26 0.84 -14.05 17.22
N ILE A 27 1.99 -13.46 17.58
CA ILE A 27 2.49 -13.43 18.95
C ILE A 27 1.94 -12.21 19.71
N ALA A 28 1.65 -11.12 19.01
CA ALA A 28 1.11 -9.91 19.62
C ALA A 28 -0.20 -10.17 20.37
N SER A 29 -0.32 -9.63 21.59
CA SER A 29 -1.45 -9.89 22.50
C SER A 29 -2.65 -8.96 22.31
N VAL A 30 -2.51 -7.91 21.51
CA VAL A 30 -3.54 -6.88 21.28
C VAL A 30 -3.97 -6.92 19.81
N LEU A 31 -5.26 -7.13 19.56
CA LEU A 31 -5.83 -7.34 18.23
C LEU A 31 -5.51 -6.23 17.23
N GLU A 32 -5.54 -4.96 17.67
CA GLU A 32 -5.16 -3.81 16.85
C GLU A 32 -3.72 -3.93 16.35
N SER A 33 -2.80 -4.36 17.22
CA SER A 33 -1.40 -4.60 16.86
C SER A 33 -1.28 -5.76 15.89
N GLN A 34 -1.99 -6.87 16.11
CA GLN A 34 -2.01 -8.02 15.19
C GLN A 34 -2.47 -7.58 13.79
N TYR A 35 -3.57 -6.81 13.74
CA TYR A 35 -4.11 -6.29 12.49
C TYR A 35 -3.15 -5.34 11.77
N LEU A 36 -2.52 -4.41 12.49
CA LEU A 36 -1.54 -3.49 11.91
C LEU A 36 -0.31 -4.23 11.39
N MET A 37 0.19 -5.23 12.11
CA MET A 37 1.32 -6.05 11.67
C MET A 37 0.97 -6.88 10.42
N ALA A 38 -0.24 -7.45 10.34
CA ALA A 38 -0.74 -8.11 9.13
C ALA A 38 -0.85 -7.14 7.95
N CYS A 39 -1.31 -5.90 8.18
CA CYS A 39 -1.32 -4.87 7.14
C CYS A 39 0.09 -4.51 6.67
N ILE A 40 1.05 -4.37 7.58
CA ILE A 40 2.46 -4.10 7.25
C ILE A 40 3.04 -5.23 6.40
N CYS A 41 2.76 -6.49 6.74
CA CYS A 41 3.14 -7.64 5.94
C CYS A 41 2.61 -7.52 4.50
N LEU A 42 1.32 -7.24 4.34
CA LEU A 42 0.71 -7.06 3.01
C LEU A 42 1.30 -5.86 2.25
N GLU A 43 1.53 -4.73 2.93
CA GLU A 43 2.15 -3.53 2.34
C GLU A 43 3.57 -3.81 1.85
N LEU A 44 4.37 -4.58 2.61
CA LEU A 44 5.70 -4.99 2.21
C LEU A 44 5.67 -5.88 0.96
N LEU A 45 4.78 -6.89 0.92
CA LEU A 45 4.62 -7.76 -0.23
C LEU A 45 4.26 -6.95 -1.48
N VAL A 46 3.29 -6.05 -1.35
CA VAL A 46 2.81 -5.20 -2.43
C VAL A 46 3.89 -4.22 -2.93
N ASP A 47 4.60 -3.53 -2.04
CA ASP A 47 5.69 -2.61 -2.38
C ASP A 47 6.79 -3.34 -3.16
N ARG A 48 7.19 -4.52 -2.66
CA ARG A 48 8.28 -5.31 -3.26
C ARG A 48 7.88 -5.86 -4.61
N PHE A 49 6.67 -6.40 -4.73
CA PHE A 49 6.12 -6.87 -6.00
C PHE A 49 6.05 -5.73 -7.03
N SER A 50 5.55 -4.56 -6.63
CA SER A 50 5.39 -3.40 -7.52
C SER A 50 6.75 -2.91 -8.03
N LYS A 51 7.75 -2.83 -7.16
CA LYS A 51 9.12 -2.45 -7.54
C LYS A 51 9.77 -3.48 -8.48
N ARG A 52 9.61 -4.77 -8.21
CA ARG A 52 10.20 -5.84 -9.02
C ARG A 52 9.59 -5.95 -10.42
N THR A 53 8.29 -5.70 -10.53
CA THR A 53 7.54 -5.83 -11.80
C THR A 53 7.43 -4.53 -12.58
N GLY A 54 8.05 -3.45 -12.11
CA GLY A 54 7.95 -2.13 -12.74
C GLY A 54 6.54 -1.52 -12.66
N ARG A 55 5.71 -1.95 -11.71
CA ARG A 55 4.32 -1.51 -11.50
C ARG A 55 4.15 -0.53 -10.35
N GLU A 56 5.23 0.09 -9.90
CA GLU A 56 5.17 1.13 -8.85
C GLU A 56 4.33 2.34 -9.29
N TYR A 57 4.37 2.66 -10.59
CA TYR A 57 3.72 3.84 -11.17
C TYR A 57 2.59 3.48 -12.14
N ILE A 58 1.63 4.40 -12.30
CA ILE A 58 0.50 4.26 -13.24
C ILE A 58 0.97 4.56 -14.68
N LEU A 59 1.72 5.65 -14.84
CA LEU A 59 2.24 6.15 -16.11
C LEU A 59 3.76 6.10 -16.13
N ASP A 60 4.32 5.98 -17.33
CA ASP A 60 5.75 6.18 -17.56
C ASP A 60 6.21 7.57 -17.08
N SER A 61 7.48 7.66 -16.67
CA SER A 61 8.06 8.90 -16.13
C SER A 61 7.95 10.09 -17.10
N SER A 62 8.16 9.87 -18.40
CA SER A 62 8.09 10.92 -19.42
C SER A 62 6.68 11.46 -19.58
N VAL A 63 5.70 10.56 -19.69
CA VAL A 63 4.27 10.88 -19.82
C VAL A 63 3.76 11.59 -18.55
N PHE A 64 4.14 11.09 -17.38
CA PHE A 64 3.74 11.73 -16.12
C PHE A 64 4.38 13.11 -15.94
N LYS A 65 5.62 13.32 -16.41
CA LYS A 65 6.26 14.64 -16.37
C LYS A 65 5.48 15.67 -17.17
N GLU A 66 4.97 15.31 -18.34
CA GLU A 66 4.12 16.18 -19.16
C GLU A 66 2.79 16.50 -18.45
N LEU A 67 2.10 15.47 -17.94
CA LEU A 67 0.85 15.65 -17.18
C LEU A 67 1.07 16.54 -15.95
N ARG A 68 2.15 16.28 -15.20
CA ARG A 68 2.51 17.03 -14.01
C ARG A 68 2.72 18.51 -14.32
N SER A 69 3.42 18.85 -15.40
CA SER A 69 3.61 20.25 -15.81
C SER A 69 2.28 20.96 -16.06
N LYS A 70 1.33 20.28 -16.73
CA LYS A 70 -0.01 20.83 -17.00
C LYS A 70 -0.83 21.01 -15.72
N LEU A 71 -0.72 20.08 -14.77
CA LEU A 71 -1.38 20.16 -13.47
C LEU A 71 -0.80 21.28 -12.59
N GLU A 72 0.53 21.42 -12.55
CA GLU A 72 1.21 22.47 -11.80
C GLU A 72 0.85 23.86 -12.35
N GLU A 73 0.79 24.02 -13.67
CA GLU A 73 0.35 25.27 -14.30
C GLU A 73 -1.12 25.60 -13.99
N ALA A 74 -2.01 24.61 -14.11
CA ALA A 74 -3.43 24.79 -13.77
C ALA A 74 -3.61 25.16 -12.29
N LEU A 75 -2.83 24.55 -11.40
CA LEU A 75 -2.83 24.88 -9.98
C LEU A 75 -2.32 26.31 -9.75
N SER A 76 -1.23 26.73 -10.39
CA SER A 76 -0.71 28.10 -10.26
C SER A 76 -1.77 29.15 -10.61
N ARG A 77 -2.45 28.99 -11.75
CA ARG A 77 -3.52 29.90 -12.17
C ARG A 77 -4.70 29.92 -11.19
N PHE A 78 -5.03 28.76 -10.61
CA PHE A 78 -6.06 28.68 -9.57
C PHE A 78 -5.65 29.41 -8.28
N LEU A 79 -4.38 29.32 -7.89
CA LEU A 79 -3.86 29.98 -6.69
C LEU A 79 -3.80 31.50 -6.86
N GLU A 80 -3.42 32.01 -8.03
CA GLU A 80 -3.41 33.45 -8.36
C GLU A 80 -4.79 34.09 -8.20
N THR A 81 -5.85 33.34 -8.51
CA THR A 81 -7.24 33.81 -8.40
C THR A 81 -7.84 33.60 -7.00
N ASN A 82 -7.12 32.96 -6.07
CA ASN A 82 -7.61 32.61 -4.74
C ASN A 82 -6.60 33.01 -3.64
N PRO A 83 -6.47 34.30 -3.31
CA PRO A 83 -5.47 34.82 -2.38
C PRO A 83 -5.66 34.39 -0.91
N LYS A 84 -6.76 33.68 -0.60
CA LYS A 84 -7.00 33.11 0.74
C LYS A 84 -6.15 31.87 1.02
N ILE A 85 -5.52 31.30 -0.01
CA ILE A 85 -4.71 30.09 0.12
C ILE A 85 -3.32 30.48 0.61
N THR A 86 -2.90 29.88 1.70
CA THR A 86 -1.59 30.17 2.30
C THR A 86 -0.46 29.48 1.52
N SER A 87 0.77 29.97 1.68
CA SER A 87 1.97 29.30 1.14
C SER A 87 2.07 27.84 1.58
N THR A 88 1.74 27.54 2.85
CA THR A 88 1.76 26.17 3.35
C THR A 88 0.74 25.27 2.66
N GLN A 89 -0.48 25.78 2.42
CA GLN A 89 -1.50 25.03 1.67
C GLN A 89 -1.09 24.81 0.21
N CYS A 90 -0.43 25.80 -0.39
CA CYS A 90 0.15 25.70 -1.73
C CYS A 90 1.19 24.56 -1.82
N ASP A 91 2.15 24.51 -0.89
CA ASP A 91 3.19 23.48 -0.84
C ASP A 91 2.58 22.07 -0.69
N GLU A 92 1.57 21.93 0.17
CA GLU A 92 0.84 20.67 0.34
C GLU A 92 0.14 20.22 -0.95
N LEU A 93 -0.52 21.13 -1.68
CA LEU A 93 -1.18 20.82 -2.95
C LEU A 93 -0.18 20.33 -4.01
N TYR A 94 0.96 21.02 -4.15
CA TYR A 94 2.04 20.60 -5.05
C TYR A 94 2.63 19.24 -4.65
N ALA A 95 2.76 18.97 -3.35
CA ALA A 95 3.20 17.66 -2.87
C ALA A 95 2.21 16.54 -3.26
N LYS A 96 0.89 16.80 -3.20
CA LYS A 96 -0.13 15.83 -3.63
C LYS A 96 -0.06 15.51 -5.12
N ILE A 97 0.25 16.48 -5.98
CA ILE A 97 0.41 16.25 -7.43
C ILE A 97 1.46 15.17 -7.68
N ARG A 98 2.59 15.20 -6.98
CA ARG A 98 3.66 14.18 -7.12
C ARG A 98 3.18 12.77 -6.76
N GLY A 99 2.22 12.67 -5.83
CA GLY A 99 1.63 11.39 -5.42
C GLY A 99 0.65 10.78 -6.42
N LEU A 100 0.19 11.53 -7.42
CA LEU A 100 -0.85 11.09 -8.35
C LEU A 100 -0.43 9.93 -9.25
N ASN A 101 0.88 9.75 -9.51
CA ASN A 101 1.36 8.66 -10.37
C ASN A 101 1.46 7.31 -9.66
N ARG A 102 0.98 7.18 -8.43
CA ARG A 102 1.06 5.93 -7.66
C ARG A 102 -0.29 5.24 -7.66
N TRP A 103 -0.27 3.93 -7.85
CA TRP A 103 -1.46 3.11 -7.65
C TRP A 103 -1.94 3.21 -6.19
N SER A 104 -3.25 3.21 -5.98
CA SER A 104 -3.81 3.11 -4.62
C SER A 104 -3.45 1.76 -4.01
N PHE A 105 -3.26 1.72 -2.68
CA PHE A 105 -2.90 0.47 -1.99
C PHE A 105 -3.89 -0.67 -2.30
N LYS A 106 -5.20 -0.39 -2.31
CA LYS A 106 -6.24 -1.33 -2.75
C LYS A 106 -5.96 -1.93 -4.13
N ASN A 107 -5.66 -1.08 -5.12
CA ASN A 107 -5.39 -1.55 -6.48
C ASN A 107 -4.09 -2.35 -6.54
N GLN A 108 -3.07 -1.95 -5.78
CA GLN A 108 -1.82 -2.69 -5.73
C GLN A 108 -1.99 -4.09 -5.12
N ILE A 109 -2.80 -4.24 -4.05
CA ILE A 109 -3.18 -5.57 -3.52
C ILE A 109 -3.87 -6.40 -4.61
N LYS A 110 -4.86 -5.83 -5.30
CA LYS A 110 -5.58 -6.53 -6.37
C LYS A 110 -4.64 -7.01 -7.48
N ILE A 111 -3.70 -6.18 -7.90
CA ILE A 111 -2.70 -6.55 -8.91
C ILE A 111 -1.83 -7.70 -8.41
N LEU A 112 -1.35 -7.65 -7.16
CA LEU A 112 -0.56 -8.72 -6.55
C LEU A 112 -1.34 -10.04 -6.51
N LEU A 113 -2.55 -10.05 -5.97
CA LEU A 113 -3.36 -11.26 -5.81
C LEU A 113 -3.71 -11.88 -7.17
N ASN A 114 -4.06 -11.04 -8.15
CA ASN A 114 -4.30 -11.49 -9.53
C ASN A 114 -3.05 -12.11 -10.16
N HIS A 115 -1.87 -11.54 -9.89
CA HIS A 115 -0.61 -12.09 -10.39
C HIS A 115 -0.28 -13.46 -9.77
N LEU A 116 -0.60 -13.65 -8.48
CA LEU A 116 -0.40 -14.90 -7.76
C LEU A 116 -1.51 -15.94 -8.00
N GLY A 117 -2.62 -15.56 -8.65
CA GLY A 117 -3.79 -16.43 -8.82
C GLY A 117 -4.57 -16.67 -7.52
N VAL A 118 -4.42 -15.80 -6.52
CA VAL A 118 -5.11 -15.92 -5.23
C VAL A 118 -6.51 -15.32 -5.33
N ASN A 119 -7.54 -16.17 -5.22
CA ASN A 119 -8.92 -15.72 -5.09
C ASN A 119 -9.17 -15.19 -3.68
N TYR A 120 -9.82 -14.02 -3.59
CA TYR A 120 -10.17 -13.35 -2.33
C TYR A 120 -11.66 -13.01 -2.23
N ASP A 121 -12.48 -13.30 -3.25
CA ASP A 121 -13.88 -12.87 -3.32
C ASP A 121 -14.75 -13.49 -2.21
N ASP A 122 -14.38 -14.68 -1.72
CA ASP A 122 -15.02 -15.36 -0.59
C ASP A 122 -14.64 -14.75 0.77
N LEU A 123 -13.51 -14.06 0.85
CA LEU A 123 -13.05 -13.36 2.05
C LEU A 123 -13.55 -11.91 2.04
N PHE A 124 -13.36 -11.20 0.93
CA PHE A 124 -13.63 -9.78 0.82
C PHE A 124 -14.44 -9.50 -0.45
N GLY A 125 -15.67 -9.02 -0.26
CA GLY A 125 -16.42 -8.39 -1.37
C GLY A 125 -15.77 -7.08 -1.84
N ASP A 126 -15.08 -6.37 -0.93
CA ASP A 126 -14.26 -5.20 -1.27
C ASP A 126 -13.04 -5.07 -0.34
N LEU A 127 -11.83 -5.12 -0.92
CA LEU A 127 -10.56 -4.86 -0.23
C LEU A 127 -10.46 -3.46 0.39
N GLN A 128 -11.37 -2.54 0.05
CA GLN A 128 -11.44 -1.21 0.66
C GLN A 128 -11.67 -1.27 2.18
N GLU A 129 -12.28 -2.34 2.70
CA GLU A 129 -12.45 -2.53 4.14
C GLU A 129 -11.10 -2.58 4.88
N ILE A 130 -10.11 -3.29 4.31
CA ILE A 130 -8.76 -3.39 4.87
C ILE A 130 -8.14 -2.00 5.02
N VAL A 131 -8.21 -1.20 3.95
CA VAL A 131 -7.65 0.15 3.88
C VAL A 131 -8.33 1.09 4.88
N LYS A 132 -9.67 1.01 5.01
CA LYS A 132 -10.43 1.86 5.94
C LYS A 132 -10.04 1.59 7.40
N ILE A 133 -10.00 0.33 7.79
CA ILE A 133 -9.68 -0.07 9.17
C ILE A 133 -8.22 0.26 9.49
N ARG A 134 -7.31 -0.02 8.56
CA ARG A 134 -5.90 0.35 8.71
C ARG A 134 -5.75 1.85 8.93
N ASN A 135 -6.35 2.69 8.07
CA ASN A 135 -6.26 4.14 8.20
C ASN A 135 -6.85 4.63 9.53
N LYS A 136 -8.00 4.08 9.95
CA LYS A 136 -8.60 4.43 11.25
C LYS A 136 -7.65 4.09 12.40
N LEU A 137 -7.11 2.87 12.44
CA LEU A 137 -6.16 2.46 13.47
C LEU A 137 -4.87 3.29 13.47
N THR A 138 -4.30 3.55 12.29
CA THR A 138 -3.05 4.35 12.18
C THR A 138 -3.24 5.79 12.65
N HIS A 139 -4.40 6.39 12.41
CA HIS A 139 -4.64 7.80 12.71
C HIS A 139 -5.31 8.05 14.08
N GLU A 140 -6.15 7.13 14.55
CA GLU A 140 -6.89 7.29 15.80
C GLU A 140 -6.33 6.41 16.94
N GLY A 141 -5.49 5.42 16.63
CA GLY A 141 -4.89 4.50 17.62
C GLY A 141 -5.88 3.53 18.26
N LYS A 142 -7.16 3.54 17.85
CA LYS A 142 -8.21 2.67 18.38
C LYS A 142 -9.26 2.33 17.33
N TYR A 143 -9.99 1.24 17.56
CA TYR A 143 -11.13 0.87 16.74
C TYR A 143 -12.29 0.45 17.64
N ASP A 144 -13.40 1.18 17.58
CA ASP A 144 -14.48 1.02 18.57
C ASP A 144 -15.30 -0.28 18.39
N ASP A 145 -15.26 -0.90 17.21
CA ASP A 145 -15.99 -2.14 16.91
C ASP A 145 -15.04 -3.34 16.83
N ILE A 146 -14.77 -3.94 18.00
CA ILE A 146 -13.81 -5.05 18.15
C ILE A 146 -14.25 -6.30 17.37
N ASN A 147 -15.55 -6.61 17.33
CA ASN A 147 -16.05 -7.78 16.61
C ASN A 147 -15.81 -7.65 15.11
N ARG A 148 -16.03 -6.46 14.56
CA ARG A 148 -15.71 -6.18 13.17
C ARG A 148 -14.20 -6.24 12.91
N LEU A 149 -13.38 -5.69 13.80
CA LEU A 149 -11.93 -5.75 13.67
C LEU A 149 -11.44 -7.21 13.65
N LEU A 150 -11.93 -8.04 14.57
CA LEU A 150 -11.59 -9.47 14.64
C LEU A 150 -11.99 -10.20 13.35
N ASN A 151 -13.21 -9.97 12.88
CA ASN A 151 -13.69 -10.61 11.65
C ASN A 151 -12.88 -10.19 10.41
N VAL A 152 -12.49 -8.93 10.30
CA VAL A 152 -11.64 -8.46 9.18
C VAL A 152 -10.22 -9.00 9.34
N TYR A 153 -9.71 -9.06 10.57
CA TYR A 153 -8.41 -9.65 10.88
C TYR A 153 -8.35 -11.12 10.45
N ASP A 154 -9.32 -11.95 10.83
CA ASP A 154 -9.36 -13.38 10.46
C ASP A 154 -9.37 -13.57 8.93
N ARG A 155 -10.10 -12.71 8.22
CA ARG A 155 -10.14 -12.71 6.75
C ARG A 155 -8.82 -12.26 6.14
N LEU A 156 -8.20 -11.21 6.68
CA LEU A 156 -6.89 -10.72 6.25
C LEU A 156 -5.80 -11.77 6.49
N TYR A 157 -5.84 -12.41 7.66
CA TYR A 157 -4.97 -13.51 8.02
C TYR A 157 -5.11 -14.67 7.04
N THR A 158 -6.34 -15.10 6.77
CA THR A 158 -6.62 -16.15 5.78
C THR A 158 -6.11 -15.77 4.39
N LEU A 159 -6.26 -14.50 3.99
CA LEU A 159 -5.72 -14.00 2.73
C LEU A 159 -4.19 -14.11 2.68
N LEU A 160 -3.49 -13.72 3.75
CA LEU A 160 -2.04 -13.84 3.85
C LEU A 160 -1.60 -15.31 3.83
N THR A 161 -2.30 -16.22 4.50
CA THR A 161 -2.04 -17.67 4.44
C THR A 161 -2.22 -18.25 3.04
N ARG A 162 -3.02 -17.64 2.16
CA ARG A 162 -3.12 -18.07 0.75
C ARG A 162 -1.96 -17.55 -0.11
N VAL A 163 -1.28 -16.51 0.35
CA VAL A 163 -0.15 -15.90 -0.36
C VAL A 163 1.16 -16.60 -0.02
N PHE A 164 1.32 -17.01 1.24
CA PHE A 164 2.47 -17.76 1.75
C PHE A 164 2.30 -19.26 1.57
#